data_AF-W6A6U6-F1
#
_entry.id   AF-W6A6U6-F1
#
_cell.length_a   1.000
_cell.length_b   1.000
_cell.length_c   1.000
_cell.angle_alpha   90.00
_cell.angle_beta   90.00
_cell.angle_gamma   90.00
#
_symmetry.space_group_name_H-M   'P 1'
#
loop_
_entity.id
_entity.type
_entity.pdbx_description
1 polymer ?
#
loop_
_entity_poly.entity_id
_entity_poly.type
_entity_poly.pdbx_seq_one_letter_code
_entity_poly.pdbx_strand_id
1 'polypeptide(L)' 'MTKCELNNCGKEVNALDPKRIYIFDETIEDEVPVAVCDDCYKKEKDQDNNIDWDHSVEETEK' A
#
# COMPACT_ATOMS: atom_id res chain seq x y z
N MET A 1 -6.37 -9.32 -19.02
CA MET A 1 -5.86 -9.59 -17.67
C MET A 1 -5.16 -8.34 -17.18
N THR A 2 -5.59 -7.81 -16.04
CA THR A 2 -4.98 -6.63 -15.41
C THR A 2 -3.66 -7.07 -14.77
N LYS A 3 -2.61 -6.27 -14.93
CA LYS A 3 -1.28 -6.55 -14.37
C LYS A 3 -1.00 -5.60 -13.22
N CYS A 4 -0.18 -6.03 -12.27
CA CYS A 4 0.25 -5.24 -11.14
C CYS A 4 1.13 -4.09 -11.66
N GLU A 5 0.66 -2.87 -11.44
CA GLU A 5 1.32 -1.64 -11.90
C GLU A 5 2.28 -1.09 -10.83
N LEU A 6 2.24 -1.64 -9.61
CA LEU A 6 3.12 -1.22 -8.53
C LEU A 6 4.57 -1.61 -8.81
N ASN A 7 5.48 -0.63 -8.76
CA ASN A 7 6.93 -0.82 -8.86
C ASN A 7 7.36 -1.68 -10.06
N ASN A 8 6.61 -1.61 -11.17
CA ASN A 8 6.86 -2.39 -12.39
C ASN A 8 6.85 -3.93 -12.15
N CYS A 9 6.02 -4.39 -11.20
CA CYS A 9 5.97 -5.80 -10.79
C CYS A 9 5.55 -6.75 -11.94
N GLY A 10 4.61 -6.36 -12.80
CA GLY A 10 4.23 -7.11 -13.99
C GLY A 10 3.50 -8.44 -13.74
N LYS A 11 3.29 -8.84 -12.48
CA LYS A 11 2.47 -10.00 -12.09
C LYS A 11 0.99 -9.79 -12.44
N GLU A 12 0.24 -10.88 -12.58
CA GLU A 12 -1.20 -10.77 -12.78
C GLU A 12 -1.90 -10.32 -11.49
N VAL A 13 -2.86 -9.42 -11.65
CA VAL A 13 -3.76 -9.03 -10.55
C VAL A 13 -4.84 -10.09 -10.44
N ASN A 14 -5.16 -10.46 -9.20
CA ASN A 14 -6.25 -11.38 -8.93
C ASN A 14 -7.58 -10.76 -9.37
N ALA A 15 -8.20 -11.34 -10.40
CA ALA A 15 -9.45 -10.82 -10.96
C ALA A 15 -10.67 -11.09 -10.06
N LEU A 16 -10.58 -12.05 -9.14
CA LEU A 16 -11.65 -12.40 -8.20
C LEU A 16 -11.66 -11.49 -6.97
N ASP A 17 -10.49 -10.98 -6.57
CA ASP A 17 -10.30 -10.09 -5.44
C ASP A 17 -9.31 -8.96 -5.82
N PRO A 18 -9.77 -7.96 -6.58
CA PRO A 18 -8.89 -6.92 -7.10
C PRO A 18 -8.43 -5.99 -5.98
N LYS A 19 -7.16 -6.14 -5.57
CA LYS A 19 -6.51 -5.27 -4.59
C LYS A 19 -6.03 -3.97 -5.23
N ARG A 20 -6.11 -2.88 -4.46
CA ARG A 20 -5.67 -1.54 -4.85
C ARG A 20 -4.90 -0.85 -3.74
N ILE A 21 -3.90 -0.08 -4.12
CA ILE A 21 -3.15 0.81 -3.23
C ILE A 21 -3.37 2.24 -3.71
N TYR A 22 -3.65 3.15 -2.79
CA TYR A 22 -3.80 4.56 -3.10
C TYR A 22 -2.43 5.22 -2.98
N ILE A 23 -1.94 5.79 -4.09
CA ILE A 23 -0.65 6.45 -4.15
C ILE A 23 -0.92 7.92 -4.48
N PHE A 24 -0.34 8.82 -3.69
CA PHE A 24 -0.43 10.24 -3.96
C PHE A 24 0.36 10.59 -5.23
N ASP A 25 -0.30 11.21 -6.21
CA ASP A 25 0.31 11.70 -7.44
C ASP A 25 0.43 13.23 -7.37
N GLU A 26 1.66 13.71 -7.27
CA GLU A 26 1.98 15.15 -7.17
C GLU A 26 1.55 15.95 -8.42
N THR A 27 1.33 15.30 -9.55
CA THR A 27 0.94 15.97 -10.80
C THR A 27 -0.51 16.46 -10.76
N ILE A 28 -1.36 15.70 -10.07
CA ILE A 28 -2.79 16.00 -9.90
C ILE A 28 -3.14 16.38 -8.45
N GLU A 29 -2.13 16.36 -7.56
CA GLU A 29 -2.24 16.63 -6.13
C GLU A 29 -3.34 15.78 -5.44
N ASP A 30 -3.48 14.52 -5.86
CA ASP A 30 -4.56 13.63 -5.41
C ASP A 30 -4.11 12.17 -5.32
N GLU A 31 -4.87 11.35 -4.59
CA GLU A 31 -4.61 9.92 -4.41
C GLU A 31 -5.20 9.09 -5.56
N VAL A 32 -4.34 8.38 -6.28
CA VAL A 32 -4.76 7.51 -7.39
C VAL A 32 -4.78 6.04 -6.96
N PRO A 33 -5.88 5.32 -7.20
CA PRO A 33 -5.94 3.89 -6.93
C PRO A 33 -5.16 3.09 -8.00
N VAL A 34 -4.08 2.45 -7.59
CA VAL A 34 -3.25 1.57 -8.42
C VAL A 34 -3.62 0.11 -8.19
N ALA A 35 -3.86 -0.64 -9.27
CA ALA A 35 -4.18 -2.07 -9.18
C ALA A 35 -2.90 -2.90 -8.95
N VAL A 36 -2.96 -3.78 -7.94
CA VAL A 36 -1.78 -4.51 -7.47
C VAL A 36 -2.05 -5.99 -7.27
N CYS A 37 -1.02 -6.82 -7.36
CA CYS A 37 -1.11 -8.23 -6.98
C CYS A 37 -1.11 -8.39 -5.45
N ASP A 38 -1.53 -9.56 -4.98
CA ASP A 38 -1.64 -9.86 -3.54
C ASP A 38 -0.32 -9.69 -2.78
N ASP A 39 0.80 -10.07 -3.41
CA ASP A 39 2.14 -9.91 -2.80
C ASP A 39 2.52 -8.44 -2.58
N CYS A 40 2.26 -7.59 -3.57
CA CYS A 40 2.55 -6.16 -3.52
C CYS A 40 1.63 -5.46 -2.51
N TYR A 41 0.34 -5.82 -2.52
CA TYR A 41 -0.64 -5.32 -1.55
C TYR A 41 -0.22 -5.64 -0.12
N LYS A 42 0.17 -6.91 0.12
CA LYS A 42 0.58 -7.35 1.45
C LYS A 42 1.86 -6.65 1.91
N LYS A 43 2.86 -6.52 1.04
CA LYS A 43 4.12 -5.87 1.39
C LYS A 43 3.92 -4.40 1.81
N GLU A 44 3.12 -3.65 1.06
CA GLU A 44 2.80 -2.26 1.39
C GLU A 44 2.01 -2.16 2.69
N LYS A 45 1.02 -3.05 2.90
CA LYS A 45 0.28 -3.09 4.16
C LYS A 45 1.13 -3.51 5.35
N ASP A 46 2.10 -4.40 5.14
CA ASP A 46 3.06 -4.78 6.18
C ASP A 46 3.99 -3.60 6.50
N GLN A 47 4.39 -2.79 5.51
CA GLN A 47 5.15 -1.55 5.76
C GLN A 47 4.32 -0.48 6.48
N ASP A 48 3.07 -0.26 6.08
CA ASP A 48 2.12 0.62 6.76
C ASP A 48 1.86 0.18 8.21
N ASN A 49 1.75 -1.13 8.45
CA ASN A 49 1.46 -1.66 9.77
C ASN A 49 2.71 -1.81 10.64
N ASN A 50 3.90 -1.78 10.06
CA ASN A 50 5.16 -1.76 10.78
C ASN A 50 5.53 -0.34 11.23
N ILE A 51 4.52 0.44 11.62
CA ILE A 51 4.68 1.63 12.44
C ILE A 51 5.08 1.11 13.83
N ASP A 52 6.22 1.59 14.31
CA ASP A 52 6.76 1.25 15.62
C ASP A 52 5.88 1.85 16.72
N TRP A 53 4.83 1.13 17.11
CA TRP A 53 3.90 1.55 18.15
C TRP A 53 4.57 1.63 19.53
N ASP A 54 5.75 1.04 19.72
CA ASP A 54 6.56 1.15 20.94
C ASP A 54 7.02 2.59 21.22
N HIS A 55 7.04 3.46 20.20
CA HIS A 55 7.36 4.88 20.34
C HIS A 55 6.12 5.79 20.46
N SER A 56 4.90 5.24 20.44
CA SER A 56 3.65 6.02 20.41
C SER A 56 3.06 6.30 21.81
N VAL A 57 3.64 5.73 22.85
CA VAL A 57 3.34 6.08 24.25
C VAL A 57 4.60 6.65 24.90
N GLU A 58 4.94 7.90 24.59
CA GLU A 58 5.57 8.73 25.62
C GLU A 58 4.50 8.93 26.71
N GLU A 59 4.42 7.96 27.61
CA GLU A 59 3.74 8.09 28.89
C GLU A 59 4.31 9.34 29.55
N THR A 60 3.54 10.41 29.44
CA THR A 60 3.75 11.64 30.19
C THR A 60 3.36 11.34 31.63
N GLU A 61 4.12 10.51 32.33
CA GLU A 61 4.01 10.33 33.76
C GLU A 61 4.69 11.52 34.44
N LYS A 62 3.84 12.42 34.94
CA LYS A 62 4.19 13.57 35.77
C LYS A 62 4.43 13.16 37.23
#